data_AF-D2W302-F1
#
_entry.id   AF-D2W302-F1
#
_cell.length_a   1.000
_cell.length_b   1.000
_cell.length_c   1.000
_cell.angle_alpha   90.00
_cell.angle_beta   90.00
_cell.angle_gamma   90.00
#
_symmetry.space_group_name_H-M   'P 1'
#
loop_
_entity.id
_entity.type
_entity.pdbx_description
1 polymer ?
#
loop_
_entity_poly.entity_id
_entity_poly.type
_entity_poly.pdbx_seq_one_letter_code
_entity_poly.pdbx_strand_id
1 'polypeptide(L)'
;MYELFFEENPYLNEDSKKIHFFSNGKSWNFGLNNSNNGLNIIFKVAKEGLRPLVPFENRNELSQWADIYLFNNYTNLSDEQKKQILDGVELFVSLMEKCWSQDPSGRPKFSEIFNDLKKIKKYFQQ
;
A
#
# COMPACT_ATOMS: atom_id res chain seq x y z
N MET A 1 4.98 4.83 -5.54
CA MET A 1 3.62 4.97 -4.95
C MET A 1 3.56 4.22 -3.64
N TYR A 2 3.85 2.90 -3.62
CA TYR A 2 3.94 2.10 -2.39
C TYR A 2 4.93 2.66 -1.36
N GLU A 3 6.22 2.78 -1.72
CA GLU A 3 7.27 3.23 -0.80
C GLU A 3 7.00 4.63 -0.23
N LEU A 4 6.32 5.50 -1.00
CA LEU A 4 5.98 6.85 -0.55
C LEU A 4 4.91 6.83 0.55
N PHE A 5 4.01 5.84 0.55
CA PHE A 5 2.92 5.76 1.51
C PHE A 5 3.28 4.91 2.73
N PHE A 6 3.91 3.75 2.50
CA PHE A 6 4.28 2.84 3.58
C PHE A 6 5.65 3.14 4.17
N GLU A 7 6.47 3.97 3.52
CA GLU A 7 7.84 4.33 3.95
C GLU A 7 8.77 3.12 4.09
N GLU A 8 8.45 2.04 3.38
CA GLU A 8 9.15 0.76 3.47
C GLU A 8 9.36 0.13 2.10
N ASN A 9 10.42 -0.67 1.98
CA ASN A 9 10.69 -1.42 0.76
C ASN A 9 9.78 -2.65 0.68
N PRO A 10 8.92 -2.77 -0.35
CA PRO A 10 7.93 -3.83 -0.43
C PRO A 10 8.49 -5.25 -0.63
N TYR A 11 9.76 -5.39 -1.02
CA TYR A 11 10.34 -6.69 -1.42
C TYR A 11 11.55 -7.12 -0.60
N LEU A 12 12.05 -6.24 0.29
CA LEU A 12 13.26 -6.50 1.08
C LEU A 12 13.00 -6.56 2.59
N ASN A 13 11.77 -6.25 3.03
CA ASN A 13 11.42 -6.12 4.44
C ASN A 13 10.51 -7.26 4.92
N GLU A 14 11.00 -8.50 4.91
CA GLU A 14 10.24 -9.68 5.36
C GLU A 14 9.86 -9.63 6.86
N ASP A 15 10.68 -8.97 7.69
CA ASP A 15 10.46 -8.86 9.14
C ASP A 15 9.63 -7.62 9.54
N SER A 16 9.07 -6.88 8.58
CA SER A 16 8.33 -5.66 8.88
C SER A 16 7.01 -5.94 9.59
N LYS A 17 6.93 -5.51 10.86
CA LYS A 17 5.69 -5.54 11.63
C LYS A 17 4.58 -4.67 11.04
N LYS A 18 4.94 -3.60 10.31
CA LYS A 18 3.98 -2.66 9.71
C LYS A 18 3.31 -3.26 8.49
N ILE A 19 4.08 -3.93 7.63
CA ILE A 19 3.57 -4.55 6.40
C ILE A 19 2.88 -5.88 6.70
N HIS A 20 3.42 -6.66 7.64
CA HIS A 20 2.86 -7.96 8.01
C HIS A 20 1.89 -7.90 9.21
N PHE A 21 1.31 -6.74 9.50
CA PHE A 21 0.52 -6.48 10.71
C PHE A 21 -0.61 -7.49 10.94
N PHE A 22 -1.40 -7.80 9.90
CA PHE A 22 -2.47 -8.82 9.95
C PHE A 22 -2.01 -10.21 9.49
N SER A 23 -0.77 -10.33 9.01
CA SER A 23 -0.19 -11.59 8.57
C SER A 23 0.33 -12.35 9.81
N ASN A 24 -0.58 -12.89 10.62
CA ASN A 24 -0.25 -13.75 11.76
C ASN A 24 0.46 -15.04 11.31
N GLY A 25 1.79 -14.99 11.14
CA GLY A 25 2.63 -16.16 10.90
C GLY A 25 2.45 -16.85 9.55
N LYS A 26 1.68 -16.27 8.61
CA LYS A 26 1.78 -16.64 7.20
C LYS A 26 3.12 -16.11 6.71
N SER A 27 4.15 -16.94 6.82
CA SER A 27 5.40 -16.72 6.08
C SER A 27 5.00 -16.37 4.66
N TRP A 28 5.27 -15.12 4.26
CA TRP A 28 5.28 -14.79 2.85
C TRP A 28 6.46 -15.56 2.29
N ASN A 29 6.22 -16.83 1.93
CA ASN A 29 7.15 -17.72 1.27
C ASN A 29 7.31 -17.23 -0.17
N PHE A 30 7.73 -15.98 -0.32
CA PHE A 30 8.46 -15.61 -1.49
C PHE A 30 9.74 -16.43 -1.43
N GLY A 31 10.03 -17.21 -2.48
CA GLY A 31 11.24 -18.03 -2.60
C GLY A 31 12.51 -17.18 -2.69
N LEU A 32 12.72 -16.32 -1.70
CA LEU A 32 13.93 -15.56 -1.45
C LEU A 32 14.85 -16.52 -0.70
N ASN A 33 15.46 -17.42 -1.48
CA ASN A 33 16.77 -17.91 -1.07
C ASN A 33 17.61 -16.68 -0.70
N ASN A 34 18.31 -16.79 0.43
CA ASN A 34 19.10 -15.81 1.19
C ASN A 34 20.12 -14.92 0.41
N SER A 35 20.02 -14.81 -0.92
CA SER A 35 20.78 -13.94 -1.81
C SER A 35 19.86 -12.93 -2.52
N ASN A 36 19.28 -12.00 -1.76
CA ASN A 36 18.45 -10.91 -2.28
C ASN A 36 19.29 -9.89 -3.07
N ASN A 37 19.59 -10.18 -4.32
CA ASN A 37 19.99 -9.16 -5.28
C ASN A 37 18.74 -8.40 -5.71
N GLY A 38 18.55 -7.17 -5.21
CA GLY A 38 17.47 -6.26 -5.64
C GLY A 38 17.41 -6.05 -7.16
N LEU A 39 18.49 -6.38 -7.87
CA LEU A 39 18.58 -6.43 -9.33
C LEU A 39 17.56 -7.38 -9.99
N ASN A 40 17.11 -8.42 -9.29
CA ASN A 40 16.18 -9.41 -9.86
C ASN A 40 14.70 -9.05 -9.66
N ILE A 41 14.39 -7.96 -8.94
CA ILE A 41 13.01 -7.56 -8.63
C ILE A 41 12.23 -7.28 -9.91
N ILE A 42 12.84 -6.58 -10.88
CA ILE A 42 12.20 -6.26 -12.16
C ILE A 42 11.77 -7.53 -12.89
N PHE A 43 12.66 -8.54 -12.94
CA PHE A 43 12.36 -9.82 -13.59
C PHE A 43 11.21 -10.56 -12.91
N LYS A 44 11.19 -10.56 -11.58
CA LYS A 44 10.13 -11.21 -10.82
C LYS A 44 8.77 -10.51 -10.99
N VAL A 45 8.76 -9.18 -10.97
CA VAL A 45 7.54 -8.38 -11.22
C VAL A 45 6.99 -8.62 -12.63
N ALA A 46 7.88 -8.70 -13.63
CA ALA A 46 7.50 -8.87 -15.03
C ALA A 46 7.08 -10.31 -15.38
N LYS A 47 7.79 -11.32 -14.88
CA LYS A 47 7.60 -12.73 -15.25
C LYS A 47 6.69 -13.49 -14.30
N GLU A 48 6.88 -13.31 -12.99
CA GLU A 48 6.14 -14.02 -11.94
C GLU A 48 4.91 -13.24 -11.48
N GLY A 49 4.75 -12.01 -11.95
CA GLY A 49 3.60 -11.17 -11.61
C GLY A 49 3.64 -10.67 -10.17
N LEU A 50 4.80 -10.64 -9.51
CA LEU A 50 4.88 -10.20 -8.11
C LEU A 50 4.40 -8.79 -7.92
N ARG A 51 3.65 -8.56 -6.84
CA ARG A 51 3.20 -7.23 -6.42
C ARG A 51 3.47 -7.03 -4.92
N PRO A 52 3.64 -5.78 -4.49
CA PRO A 52 3.75 -5.46 -3.07
C PRO A 52 2.54 -5.96 -2.29
N LEU A 53 2.77 -6.38 -1.04
CA LEU A 53 1.68 -6.70 -0.13
C LEU A 53 1.07 -5.43 0.46
N VAL A 54 -0.24 -5.27 0.38
CA VAL A 54 -0.97 -4.27 1.18
C VAL A 54 -1.29 -4.90 2.54
N PRO A 55 -1.01 -4.22 3.66
CA PRO A 55 -1.14 -4.84 4.99
C PRO A 55 -2.57 -5.22 5.37
N PHE A 56 -3.59 -4.59 4.78
CA PHE A 56 -5.00 -4.73 5.10
C PHE A 56 -5.82 -5.06 3.85
N GLU A 57 -6.91 -5.83 4.02
CA GLU A 57 -7.86 -6.16 2.95
C GLU A 57 -9.20 -5.42 3.11
N ASN A 58 -9.58 -5.13 4.36
CA ASN A 58 -10.90 -4.61 4.70
C ASN A 58 -10.83 -3.26 5.42
N ARG A 59 -11.91 -2.47 5.34
CA ARG A 59 -12.00 -1.17 6.03
C ARG A 59 -11.75 -1.23 7.54
N ASN A 60 -12.17 -2.32 8.19
CA ASN A 60 -11.91 -2.52 9.62
C ASN A 60 -10.41 -2.70 9.91
N GLU A 61 -9.72 -3.50 9.11
CA GLU A 61 -8.27 -3.71 9.21
C GLU A 61 -7.50 -2.43 8.90
N LEU A 62 -7.91 -1.70 7.86
CA LEU A 62 -7.36 -0.38 7.55
C LEU A 62 -7.48 0.57 8.74
N SER A 63 -8.64 0.63 9.41
CA SER A 63 -8.82 1.49 10.59
C SER A 63 -7.85 1.11 11.71
N GLN A 64 -7.77 -0.17 12.05
CA GLN A 64 -6.88 -0.66 13.11
C GLN A 64 -5.41 -0.42 12.78
N TRP A 65 -5.01 -0.63 11.53
CA TRP A 65 -3.65 -0.35 11.07
C TRP A 65 -3.34 1.16 11.11
N ALA A 66 -4.28 1.98 10.67
CA ALA A 66 -4.15 3.43 10.65
C ALA A 66 -4.04 4.01 12.07
N ASP A 67 -4.79 3.49 13.03
CA ASP A 67 -4.70 3.92 14.43
C ASP A 67 -3.28 3.76 14.99
N ILE A 68 -2.58 2.69 14.60
CA ILE A 68 -1.23 2.37 15.09
C ILE A 68 -0.15 3.09 14.29
N TYR A 69 -0.26 3.17 12.97
CA TYR A 69 0.84 3.62 12.10
C TYR A 69 0.63 4.99 11.46
N LEU A 70 -0.61 5.47 11.33
CA LEU A 70 -0.91 6.79 10.79
C LEU A 70 -1.25 7.80 11.89
N PHE A 71 -2.12 7.42 12.83
CA PHE A 71 -2.68 8.34 13.83
C PHE A 71 -1.96 8.34 15.16
N ASN A 72 -1.08 7.37 15.45
CA ASN A 72 -0.38 7.27 16.74
C ASN A 72 0.37 8.55 17.14
N ASN A 73 0.87 9.32 16.16
CA ASN A 73 1.56 10.59 16.41
C ASN A 73 0.63 11.82 16.47
N TYR A 74 -0.69 11.65 16.30
CA TYR A 74 -1.67 12.72 16.22
C TYR A 74 -2.75 12.56 17.30
N THR A 75 -2.65 13.32 18.38
CA THR A 75 -3.60 13.21 19.51
C THR A 75 -4.89 14.00 19.31
N ASN A 76 -4.94 14.92 18.33
CA ASN A 76 -6.02 15.93 18.20
C ASN A 76 -6.93 15.72 16.98
N LEU A 77 -6.88 14.56 16.33
CA LEU A 77 -7.74 14.28 15.19
C LEU A 77 -9.15 13.89 15.66
N SER A 78 -10.15 14.63 15.20
CA SER A 78 -11.56 14.27 15.38
C SER A 78 -11.91 12.98 14.61
N ASP A 79 -12.93 12.26 15.06
CA ASP A 79 -13.37 11.02 14.41
C ASP A 79 -13.78 11.24 12.94
N GLU A 80 -14.33 12.41 12.61
CA GLU A 80 -14.68 12.76 11.23
C GLU A 80 -13.43 12.96 10.36
N GLN A 81 -12.40 13.62 10.88
CA GLN A 81 -11.11 13.77 10.16
C GLN A 81 -10.44 12.42 9.95
N LYS A 82 -10.46 11.53 10.95
CA LYS A 82 -9.93 10.17 10.80
C LYS A 82 -10.67 9.43 9.69
N LYS A 83 -12.01 9.48 9.70
CA LYS A 83 -12.83 8.84 8.66
C LYS A 83 -12.51 9.37 7.27
N GLN A 84 -12.36 10.69 7.11
CA GLN A 84 -11.99 11.31 5.85
C GLN A 84 -10.61 10.86 5.37
N ILE A 85 -9.63 10.80 6.27
CA ILE A 85 -8.29 10.29 5.95
C ILE A 85 -8.36 8.82 5.51
N LEU A 86 -9.11 7.98 6.21
CA LEU A 86 -9.29 6.57 5.85
C LEU A 86 -9.91 6.41 4.46
N ASP A 87 -10.94 7.20 4.13
CA ASP A 87 -11.54 7.21 2.78
C ASP A 87 -10.51 7.61 1.71
N GLY A 88 -9.66 8.61 2.00
CA GLY A 88 -8.56 9.01 1.13
C GLY A 88 -7.51 7.93 0.92
N VAL A 89 -7.14 7.21 2.00
CA VAL A 89 -6.20 6.08 1.96
C VAL A 89 -6.76 4.93 1.13
N GLU A 90 -8.02 4.57 1.32
CA GLU A 90 -8.70 3.51 0.57
C GLU A 90 -8.69 3.80 -0.94
N LEU A 91 -9.00 5.04 -1.34
CA LEU A 91 -8.92 5.47 -2.73
C LEU A 91 -7.49 5.44 -3.28
N PHE A 92 -6.50 5.83 -2.47
CA PHE A 92 -5.10 5.80 -2.86
C PHE A 92 -4.59 4.37 -3.08
N VAL A 93 -4.90 3.46 -2.17
CA VAL A 93 -4.56 2.03 -2.28
C VAL A 93 -5.23 1.41 -3.51
N SER A 94 -6.53 1.67 -3.71
CA SER A 94 -7.23 1.20 -4.92
C SER A 94 -6.59 1.70 -6.21
N LEU A 95 -6.15 2.97 -6.25
CA LEU A 95 -5.42 3.51 -7.40
C LEU A 95 -4.07 2.82 -7.60
N MET A 96 -3.33 2.55 -6.53
CA MET A 96 -2.07 1.80 -6.59
C MET A 96 -2.28 0.41 -7.19
N GLU A 97 -3.27 -0.34 -6.71
CA GLU A 97 -3.60 -1.68 -7.20
C GLU A 97 -4.00 -1.69 -8.67
N LYS A 98 -4.80 -0.70 -9.12
CA LYS A 98 -5.14 -0.53 -10.54
C LYS A 98 -3.90 -0.30 -11.41
N CYS A 99 -2.95 0.50 -10.93
CA CYS A 99 -1.68 0.71 -11.62
C CYS A 99 -0.84 -0.57 -11.73
N TRP A 100 -1.08 -1.54 -10.83
CA TRP A 100 -0.38 -2.81 -10.74
C TRP A 100 -1.11 -3.98 -11.41
N SER A 101 -2.22 -3.73 -12.12
CA SER A 101 -2.94 -4.76 -12.85
C SER A 101 -2.00 -5.67 -13.66
N GLN A 102 -2.19 -6.99 -13.54
CA GLN A 102 -1.45 -7.96 -14.35
C GLN A 102 -1.76 -7.79 -15.83
N ASP A 103 -3.02 -7.52 -16.14
CA ASP A 103 -3.45 -7.12 -17.46
C ASP A 103 -3.01 -5.66 -17.72
N PRO A 104 -2.11 -5.40 -18.68
CA PRO A 104 -1.69 -4.04 -19.03
C PRO A 104 -2.85 -3.17 -19.51
N SER A 105 -3.89 -3.75 -20.11
CA SER A 105 -5.05 -3.02 -20.63
C SER A 105 -5.97 -2.51 -19.51
N GLY A 106 -5.93 -3.15 -18.34
CA GLY A 106 -6.62 -2.71 -17.13
C GLY A 106 -5.91 -1.58 -16.38
N ARG A 107 -4.70 -1.17 -16.81
CA ARG A 107 -3.96 -0.09 -16.15
C ARG A 107 -4.47 1.28 -16.59
N PRO A 108 -4.66 2.22 -15.66
CA PRO A 108 -5.12 3.56 -15.99
C PRO A 108 -4.06 4.34 -16.78
N LYS A 109 -4.51 5.24 -17.63
CA LYS A 109 -3.66 6.22 -18.31
C LYS A 109 -3.12 7.24 -17.31
N PHE A 110 -1.97 7.83 -17.61
CA PHE A 110 -1.37 8.85 -16.76
C PHE A 110 -2.32 10.02 -16.46
N SER A 111 -3.12 10.45 -17.44
CA SER A 111 -4.15 11.49 -17.24
C SER A 111 -5.22 11.10 -16.22
N GLU A 112 -5.61 9.82 -16.19
CA GLU A 112 -6.59 9.28 -15.24
C GLU A 112 -5.97 9.23 -13.84
N ILE A 113 -4.74 8.70 -13.73
CA ILE A 113 -3.96 8.68 -12.47
C ILE A 113 -3.86 10.09 -11.89
N PHE A 114 -3.50 11.08 -12.71
CA PHE A 114 -3.38 12.46 -12.26
C PHE A 114 -4.70 13.05 -11.77
N ASN A 115 -5.80 12.77 -12.48
CA ASN A 115 -7.13 13.22 -12.08
C ASN A 115 -7.58 12.56 -10.78
N ASP A 116 -7.29 11.28 -10.58
CA ASP A 116 -7.64 10.56 -9.35
C ASP A 116 -6.80 11.04 -8.17
N LEU A 117 -5.50 11.25 -8.35
CA LEU A 117 -4.65 11.86 -7.33
C LEU A 117 -5.13 13.26 -6.93
N LYS A 118 -5.61 14.08 -7.87
CA LYS A 118 -6.22 15.39 -7.57
C LYS A 118 -7.48 15.28 -6.71
N LYS A 119 -8.30 14.24 -6.93
CA LYS A 119 -9.50 13.99 -6.11
C LYS A 119 -9.08 13.53 -4.70
N ILE A 120 -8.18 12.56 -4.63
CA ILE A 120 -7.65 11.99 -3.38
C ILE A 120 -7.01 13.08 -2.51
N LYS A 121 -6.28 14.02 -3.11
CA LYS A 121 -5.66 15.14 -2.39
C LYS A 121 -6.65 15.92 -1.51
N LYS A 122 -7.92 16.03 -1.92
CA LYS A 122 -8.95 16.78 -1.18
C LYS A 122 -9.29 16.19 0.19
N TYR A 123 -8.96 14.91 0.42
CA TYR A 123 -9.16 14.23 1.70
C TYR A 123 -8.07 14.55 2.73
N PHE A 124 -6.95 15.16 2.31
CA PHE A 124 -5.79 15.44 3.16
C PHE A 124 -5.50 16.94 3.35
N GLN A 125 -6.34 17.84 2.84
CA GLN A 125 -6.08 19.29 2.81
C GLN A 125 -7.09 20.14 3.61
N GLN A 126 -7.72 19.58 4.65
CA GLN A 126 -8.74 20.29 5.45
C GLN A 126 -8.43 20.29 6.93
#